data_AF-A0A9D4CQU2-F1
#
_entry.id   AF-A0A9D4CQU2-F1
#
_cell.length_a   1.000
_cell.length_b   1.000
_cell.length_c   1.000
_cell.angle_alpha   90.00
_cell.angle_beta   90.00
_cell.angle_gamma   90.00
#
_symmetry.space_group_name_H-M   'P 1'
#
loop_
_entity.id
_entity.type
_entity.pdbx_description
1 polymer ?
#
loop_
_entity_poly.entity_id
_entity_poly.type
_entity_poly.pdbx_seq_one_letter_code
_entity_poly.pdbx_strand_id
1 'polypeptide(L)'
;MPSISKEAGQHSLSQKISQETDFQTLDGKSLKIDMMRREMKKLRYGENKALDCKYIHLPYTGDEMAMVVLLPNTVTGLLKMEKKIDVQKLNQCIKDVSSQLL
;
A
#
# COMPACT_ATOMS: atom_id res chain seq x y z
N MET A 1 9.32 29.07 -2.45
CA MET A 1 8.36 27.93 -2.50
C MET A 1 8.95 26.80 -1.68
N PRO A 2 8.23 26.19 -0.73
CA PRO A 2 8.81 25.16 0.12
C PRO A 2 9.05 23.91 -0.72
N SER A 3 10.32 23.61 -0.95
CA SER A 3 10.80 22.36 -1.52
C SER A 3 10.41 21.25 -0.57
N ILE A 4 9.52 20.36 -0.99
CA ILE A 4 9.20 19.12 -0.25
C ILE A 4 10.45 18.25 -0.36
N SER A 5 11.32 18.35 0.64
CA SER A 5 12.46 17.47 0.84
C SER A 5 11.95 16.05 1.01
N LYS A 6 12.55 15.13 0.25
CA LYS A 6 12.35 13.70 0.29
C LYS A 6 12.55 13.16 1.72
N GLU A 7 11.47 13.04 2.50
CA GLU A 7 11.40 12.09 3.60
C GLU A 7 11.25 10.70 3.00
N ALA A 8 12.36 10.23 2.42
CA ALA A 8 12.49 8.91 1.88
C ALA A 8 12.30 7.91 3.02
N GLY A 9 11.33 6.99 2.86
CA GLY A 9 11.30 5.77 3.65
C GLY A 9 12.67 5.08 3.62
N GLN A 10 12.98 4.26 4.62
CA GLN A 10 14.35 3.79 4.95
C GLN A 10 15.06 3.02 3.84
N HIS A 11 14.34 2.77 2.76
CA HIS A 11 14.89 2.51 1.47
C HIS A 11 14.44 3.61 0.52
N SER A 12 15.36 4.51 0.24
CA SER A 12 15.26 5.31 -0.96
C SER A 12 14.87 4.37 -2.11
N LEU A 13 13.83 4.71 -2.87
CA LEU A 13 13.48 4.03 -4.13
C LEU A 13 14.60 4.13 -5.18
N SER A 14 15.83 4.43 -4.76
CA SER A 14 16.98 4.74 -5.58
C SER A 14 17.66 3.49 -6.13
N GLN A 15 17.33 2.30 -5.61
CA GLN A 15 17.76 1.03 -6.19
C GLN A 15 16.55 0.31 -6.79
N LYS A 16 15.93 0.94 -7.80
CA LYS A 16 14.75 0.43 -8.50
C LYS A 16 15.15 -0.65 -9.50
N ILE A 17 14.59 -1.84 -9.35
CA ILE A 17 14.18 -2.62 -10.52
C ILE A 17 12.79 -2.12 -10.86
N SER A 18 12.72 -1.19 -11.80
CA SER A 18 11.47 -0.73 -12.42
C SER A 18 11.29 -1.53 -13.70
N GLN A 19 10.11 -2.10 -13.88
CA GLN A 19 9.77 -2.84 -15.09
C GLN A 19 8.45 -2.30 -15.64
N GLU A 20 8.42 -2.02 -16.94
CA GLU A 20 7.20 -1.59 -17.60
C GLU A 20 6.14 -2.70 -17.50
N THR A 21 5.01 -2.38 -16.87
CA THR A 21 3.92 -3.31 -16.61
C THR A 21 2.58 -2.61 -16.84
N ASP A 22 1.56 -3.41 -17.16
CA ASP A 22 0.18 -2.94 -17.29
C ASP A 22 -0.43 -2.60 -15.93
N PHE A 23 -1.00 -1.39 -15.81
CA PHE A 23 -1.80 -0.95 -14.68
C PHE A 23 -3.23 -0.66 -15.12
N GLN A 24 -4.20 -1.28 -14.44
CA GLN A 24 -5.61 -1.13 -14.76
C GLN A 24 -6.22 0.05 -14.03
N THR A 25 -6.80 0.96 -14.80
CA THR A 25 -7.49 2.15 -14.31
C THR A 25 -8.98 1.89 -14.09
N LEU A 26 -9.66 2.76 -13.35
CA LEU A 26 -11.07 2.59 -13.01
C LEU A 26 -12.00 2.55 -14.24
N ASP A 27 -11.63 3.22 -15.33
CA ASP A 27 -12.41 3.24 -16.57
C ASP A 27 -12.19 2.00 -17.45
N GLY A 28 -11.45 1.01 -16.95
CA GLY A 28 -11.15 -0.25 -17.62
C GLY A 28 -9.97 -0.20 -18.59
N LYS A 29 -9.30 0.95 -18.73
CA LYS A 29 -8.09 1.05 -19.56
C LYS A 29 -6.88 0.45 -18.86
N SER A 30 -6.00 -0.15 -19.66
CA SER A 30 -4.66 -0.57 -19.24
C SER A 30 -3.63 0.48 -19.66
N LEU A 31 -2.82 0.96 -18.73
CA LEU A 31 -1.71 1.87 -18.98
C LEU A 31 -0.38 1.14 -18.76
N LYS A 32 0.57 1.31 -19.67
CA LYS A 32 1.95 0.90 -19.44
C LYS A 32 2.61 1.87 -18.49
N ILE A 33 3.04 1.39 -17.32
CA ILE A 33 3.72 2.19 -16.31
C ILE A 33 4.99 1.50 -15.82
N ASP A 34 5.93 2.30 -15.37
CA ASP A 34 7.12 1.86 -14.65
C ASP A 34 6.74 1.31 -13.27
N MET A 35 6.57 -0.01 -13.16
CA MET A 35 6.17 -0.68 -11.93
C MET A 35 7.39 -1.01 -11.08
N MET A 36 7.32 -0.64 -9.80
CA MET A 36 8.35 -0.99 -8.85
C MET A 36 8.21 -2.46 -8.43
N ARG A 37 9.33 -3.19 -8.45
CA ARG A 37 9.39 -4.55 -7.91
C ARG A 37 10.40 -4.63 -6.77
N ARG A 38 9.98 -5.22 -5.67
CA ARG A 38 10.85 -5.46 -4.52
C ARG A 38 10.42 -6.69 -3.74
N GLU A 39 11.41 -7.52 -3.42
CA GLU A 39 11.25 -8.60 -2.46
C GLU A 39 11.63 -8.10 -1.07
N MET A 40 10.76 -8.37 -0.09
CA MET A 40 10.97 -7.96 1.30
C MET A 40 11.01 -9.20 2.18
N LYS A 41 12.07 -9.34 2.98
CA LYS A 41 12.22 -10.48 3.91
C LYS A 41 11.12 -10.50 4.98
N LYS A 42 10.66 -9.32 5.39
CA LYS A 42 9.58 -9.12 6.36
C LYS A 42 8.63 -8.08 5.78
N LEU A 43 7.42 -8.50 5.46
CA LEU A 43 6.33 -7.62 5.03
C LEU A 43 5.10 -8.02 5.85
N ARG A 44 4.49 -7.07 6.56
CA ARG A 44 3.22 -7.33 7.23
C ARG A 44 2.14 -7.36 6.16
N TYR A 45 1.45 -8.49 6.06
CA TYR A 45 0.39 -8.77 5.09
C TYR A 45 -0.84 -9.29 5.81
N GLY A 46 -2.03 -8.93 5.32
CA GLY A 46 -3.27 -9.53 5.77
C GLY A 46 -4.39 -9.37 4.74
N GLU A 47 -5.56 -9.91 5.09
CA GLU A 47 -6.77 -9.84 4.28
C GLU A 47 -7.95 -9.36 5.12
N ASN A 48 -8.76 -8.47 4.57
CA ASN A 48 -10.00 -8.02 5.20
C ASN A 48 -11.19 -8.50 4.38
N LYS A 49 -11.88 -9.53 4.87
CA LYS A 49 -13.05 -10.11 4.21
C LYS A 49 -14.23 -9.14 4.11
N ALA A 50 -14.40 -8.23 5.08
CA ALA A 50 -15.48 -7.26 5.05
C ALA A 50 -15.28 -6.20 3.95
N LEU A 51 -14.02 -5.83 3.69
CA LEU A 51 -13.63 -4.90 2.64
C LEU A 51 -13.35 -5.58 1.28
N ASP A 52 -13.23 -6.91 1.26
CA ASP A 52 -12.83 -7.69 0.08
C ASP A 52 -11.47 -7.23 -0.50
N CYS A 53 -10.48 -7.11 0.38
CA CYS A 53 -9.15 -6.62 0.01
C CYS A 53 -8.01 -7.36 0.72
N LYS A 54 -6.83 -7.30 0.11
CA LYS A 54 -5.54 -7.58 0.73
C LYS A 54 -4.94 -6.28 1.25
N TYR A 55 -4.12 -6.33 2.27
CA TYR A 55 -3.39 -5.16 2.73
C TYR A 55 -1.94 -5.46 3.10
N ILE A 56 -1.08 -4.47 2.93
CA ILE A 56 0.33 -4.52 3.33
C ILE A 56 0.73 -3.27 4.10
N HIS A 57 1.73 -3.39 4.97
CA HIS A 57 2.29 -2.26 5.72
C HIS A 57 3.71 -2.00 5.25
N LEU A 58 3.97 -0.76 4.84
CA LEU A 58 5.26 -0.29 4.34
C LEU A 58 5.81 0.74 5.34
N PRO A 59 6.72 0.35 6.25
CA PRO A 59 7.31 1.29 7.20
C PRO A 59 8.18 2.33 6.49
N TYR A 60 8.11 3.57 6.98
CA TYR A 60 9.02 4.65 6.61
C TYR A 60 10.30 4.62 7.47
N THR A 61 11.22 5.53 7.18
CA THR A 61 12.43 5.71 7.99
C THR A 61 12.04 6.00 9.43
N GLY A 62 12.60 5.22 10.35
CA GLY A 62 12.45 5.37 11.80
C GLY A 62 11.39 4.45 12.38
N ASP A 63 10.64 3.70 11.56
CA ASP A 63 9.53 2.83 11.98
C ASP A 63 8.40 3.55 12.78
N GLU A 64 8.46 4.88 12.88
CA GLU A 64 7.44 5.72 13.54
C GLU A 64 6.18 5.91 12.67
N MET A 65 6.35 5.81 11.36
CA MET A 65 5.27 5.96 10.38
C MET A 65 5.26 4.77 9.42
N ALA A 66 4.07 4.39 8.97
CA ALA A 66 3.90 3.38 7.94
C ALA A 66 2.81 3.80 6.95
N MET A 67 3.03 3.49 5.67
CA MET A 67 1.96 3.49 4.67
C MET A 67 1.25 2.13 4.72
N VAL A 68 -0.07 2.14 4.80
CA VAL A 68 -0.89 0.93 4.67
C VAL A 68 -1.58 0.96 3.31
N VAL A 69 -1.30 -0.04 2.48
CA VAL A 69 -1.88 -0.16 1.14
C VAL A 69 -2.97 -1.21 1.19
N LEU A 70 -4.21 -0.83 0.83
CA LEU A 70 -5.34 -1.75 0.69
C LEU A 70 -5.58 -1.99 -0.80
N LEU A 71 -5.45 -3.23 -1.25
CA LEU A 71 -5.63 -3.66 -2.63
C LEU A 71 -6.92 -4.50 -2.74
N PRO A 72 -7.98 -3.99 -3.39
CA PRO A 72 -9.18 -4.78 -3.65
C PRO A 72 -8.88 -6.07 -4.42
N ASN A 73 -9.61 -7.13 -4.13
CA ASN A 73 -9.43 -8.42 -4.81
C ASN A 73 -9.91 -8.43 -6.28
N THR A 74 -10.63 -7.38 -6.70
CA THR A 74 -11.12 -7.21 -8.06
C THR A 74 -10.73 -5.84 -8.60
N VAL A 75 -10.48 -5.74 -9.91
CA VAL A 75 -10.08 -4.48 -10.58
C VAL A 75 -11.10 -3.37 -10.36
N THR A 76 -12.40 -3.71 -10.44
CA THR A 76 -13.50 -2.77 -10.20
C THR A 76 -13.89 -2.67 -8.71
N GLY A 77 -13.14 -3.30 -7.83
CA GLY A 77 -13.43 -3.43 -6.40
C GLY A 77 -13.23 -2.14 -5.61
N LEU A 78 -12.45 -1.18 -6.12
CA LEU A 78 -12.13 0.06 -5.41
C LEU A 78 -13.39 0.85 -5.00
N LEU A 79 -14.31 1.08 -5.94
CA LEU A 79 -15.57 1.80 -5.68
C LEU A 79 -16.47 1.07 -4.65
N LYS A 80 -16.44 -0.26 -4.62
CA LYS A 80 -17.21 -1.05 -3.65
C LYS A 80 -16.55 -1.01 -2.27
N MET A 81 -15.23 -1.04 -2.22
CA MET A 81 -14.44 -0.95 -0.99
C MET A 81 -14.61 0.43 -0.34
N GLU A 82 -14.51 1.51 -1.11
CA GLU A 82 -14.69 2.89 -0.62
C GLU A 82 -16.07 3.12 0.01
N LYS A 83 -17.13 2.50 -0.52
CA LYS A 83 -18.48 2.61 0.07
C LYS A 83 -18.65 1.81 1.37
N LYS A 84 -17.82 0.77 1.57
CA LYS A 84 -17.87 -0.12 2.74
C LYS A 84 -16.93 0.33 3.84
N ILE A 85 -15.88 1.08 3.51
CA ILE A 85 -14.84 1.45 4.45
C ILE A 85 -15.40 2.33 5.56
N ASP A 86 -15.02 2.01 6.78
CA ASP A 86 -15.29 2.80 7.98
C ASP A 86 -14.11 2.66 8.95
N VAL A 87 -14.15 3.43 10.03
CA VAL A 87 -13.09 3.44 11.04
C VAL A 87 -12.86 2.05 11.65
N GLN A 88 -13.89 1.24 11.87
CA GLN A 88 -13.76 -0.09 12.47
C GLN A 88 -13.04 -1.06 11.52
N LYS A 89 -13.45 -1.09 10.25
CA LYS A 89 -12.85 -1.94 9.22
C LYS A 89 -11.42 -1.48 8.87
N LEU A 90 -11.19 -0.18 8.82
CA LEU A 90 -9.84 0.37 8.65
C LEU A 90 -8.94 0.00 9.83
N ASN A 91 -9.45 0.12 11.06
CA ASN A 91 -8.74 -0.29 12.27
C ASN A 91 -8.32 -1.76 12.23
N GLN A 92 -9.14 -2.65 11.67
CA GLN A 92 -8.75 -4.05 11.49
C GLN A 92 -7.53 -4.22 10.56
N CYS A 93 -7.37 -3.37 9.55
CA CYS A 93 -6.23 -3.42 8.63
C CYS A 93 -4.95 -2.81 9.23
N ILE A 94 -5.06 -1.87 10.18
CA ILE A 94 -3.91 -1.17 10.79
C ILE A 94 -3.54 -1.69 12.18
N LYS A 95 -4.35 -2.58 12.79
CA LYS A 95 -4.18 -3.08 14.17
C LYS A 95 -2.87 -3.83 14.44
N ASP A 96 -2.07 -4.07 13.42
CA ASP A 96 -0.76 -4.71 13.54
C ASP A 96 0.42 -3.72 13.47
N VAL A 97 0.20 -2.41 13.26
CA VAL A 97 1.30 -1.42 13.20
C VAL A 97 1.98 -1.26 14.56
N SER A 98 1.20 -1.28 15.65
CA SER A 98 1.63 -0.88 17.00
C SER A 98 2.29 -1.98 17.86
N SER A 99 2.38 -3.22 17.37
CA SER A 99 2.93 -4.34 18.17
C SER A 99 4.38 -4.63 17.83
N GLN A 100 5.28 -3.68 18.07
CA GLN A 100 6.72 -3.89 18.30
C GLN A 100 7.39 -2.56 18.67
N LEU A 101 7.09 -2.10 19.87
CA LEU A 101 7.97 -1.24 20.67
C LEU A 101 8.00 -1.91 22.04
N LEU A 102 8.92 -2.86 22.20
CA LEU A 102 9.60 -3.37 23.39
C LEU A 102 10.32 -4.67 23.02
#